data_AF-A0ABD0M2W8-F1
#
_entry.id   AF-A0ABD0M2W8-F1
#
_cell.length_a   1.000
_cell.length_b   1.000
_cell.length_c   1.000
_cell.angle_alpha   90.00
_cell.angle_beta   90.00
_cell.angle_gamma   90.00
#
_symmetry.space_group_name_H-M   'P 1'
#
loop_
_entity.id
_entity.type
_entity.pdbx_description
1 polymer ?
#
loop_
_entity_poly.entity_id
_entity_poly.type
_entity_poly.pdbx_seq_one_letter_code
_entity_poly.pdbx_strand_id
1 'polypeptide(L)'
;MSEQDSPTPDKGKANDGGKKSGQESGGGQDKKPQNGGYENQSIEESGKPRKRPNSGPQKNGWTGEDQKEENKQGGKSKKGSRKQERVEMTRVGEMPKCECDPNDPECLPTHNNPCCRSCTPRHSFPCRILYFLIIMGLDIADLASDWLLYIDVSLAEEGLVYGPPEDSAVIALLVFSIIGTFTFIFEGVNLWWEVFRNNPWLDTDLVSALTIWSEDLPQIAINVYIALCREDPISVFQLSKASVVLIGIFIRIIISSVKYCNKAALREAKEHTRESRRHVIYRVFIMLGLMINAACAITVFIFTQTQRDPNGKIIFQVPETVFEDKYNDARYFQNVSVFLHHPLFDSDPVVATNEYEANWVRFMSINEIRNQEDLDISYNFAYEMTSTELKMAFWKKMDRTGKGKEGKWQIRECYRKTLSTGQVTAVDNITCKTTFFTDPTNVFITFAFTPPDRIFRKLIFGDIRFNIKYESNGTCFIYDNFTDSINKNVKIPSIHYYRTNATLSSTSTHLLTEGGVARFYHNDGVELIDITDVWRTGWGGCESSGSLSPHLERQIPTDCNNIATQI
;
A
#
# COMPACT_ATOMS: atom_id res chain seq x y z
N MET A 1 -50.71 -21.78 -73.18
CA MET A 1 -50.15 -20.59 -73.86
C MET A 1 -48.95 -20.17 -73.03
N SER A 2 -47.79 -20.80 -73.28
CA SER A 2 -46.69 -20.35 -74.19
C SER A 2 -45.86 -19.26 -73.49
N GLU A 3 -44.53 -19.27 -73.36
CA GLU A 3 -43.36 -19.96 -73.93
C GLU A 3 -42.23 -19.81 -72.86
N GLN A 4 -41.43 -20.84 -72.53
CA GLN A 4 -40.06 -21.08 -73.00
C GLN A 4 -39.21 -19.83 -73.34
N ASP A 5 -38.10 -19.61 -72.63
CA ASP A 5 -36.75 -19.70 -73.21
C ASP A 5 -35.61 -19.47 -72.19
N SER A 6 -34.61 -20.35 -72.26
CA SER A 6 -33.22 -20.12 -71.84
C SER A 6 -32.38 -19.97 -73.12
N PRO A 7 -31.22 -19.29 -73.13
CA PRO A 7 -29.96 -20.02 -72.86
C PRO A 7 -28.77 -19.18 -72.30
N THR A 8 -27.78 -19.92 -71.76
CA THR A 8 -26.35 -19.58 -71.49
C THR A 8 -25.54 -19.42 -72.81
N PRO A 9 -24.17 -19.34 -72.87
CA PRO A 9 -23.06 -18.86 -72.00
C PRO A 9 -22.01 -17.99 -72.76
N ASP A 10 -20.94 -17.46 -72.13
CA ASP A 10 -19.52 -17.46 -72.63
C ASP A 10 -18.57 -16.65 -71.71
N LYS A 11 -17.49 -17.27 -71.19
CA LYS A 11 -16.05 -17.20 -71.58
C LYS A 11 -15.26 -15.96 -71.13
N GLY A 12 -14.10 -16.22 -70.52
CA GLY A 12 -12.88 -15.45 -70.81
C GLY A 12 -11.83 -15.28 -69.70
N LYS A 13 -10.84 -16.19 -69.68
CA LYS A 13 -9.36 -16.00 -69.53
C LYS A 13 -8.82 -15.21 -68.32
N ALA A 14 -7.96 -15.77 -67.45
CA ALA A 14 -6.58 -16.29 -67.61
C ALA A 14 -5.46 -15.23 -67.51
N ASN A 15 -4.63 -15.36 -66.47
CA ASN A 15 -3.19 -15.06 -66.31
C ASN A 15 -2.86 -15.52 -64.87
N ASP A 16 -2.13 -16.59 -64.55
CA ASP A 16 -0.94 -17.27 -65.09
C ASP A 16 0.38 -16.50 -64.94
N GLY A 17 1.36 -17.21 -64.35
CA GLY A 17 2.76 -16.79 -64.09
C GLY A 17 3.04 -16.47 -62.61
N GLY A 18 3.69 -17.29 -61.78
CA GLY A 18 4.43 -18.52 -62.00
C GLY A 18 5.88 -18.41 -61.52
N LYS A 19 6.28 -19.38 -60.66
CA LYS A 19 7.63 -19.97 -60.52
C LYS A 19 8.70 -19.13 -59.76
N LYS A 20 9.64 -19.70 -59.00
CA LYS A 20 10.16 -21.08 -58.80
C LYS A 20 11.02 -21.05 -57.51
N SER A 21 10.86 -21.99 -56.59
CA SER A 21 11.72 -23.18 -56.36
C SER A 21 13.19 -22.93 -56.04
N GLY A 22 13.64 -23.46 -54.90
CA GLY A 22 15.05 -23.67 -54.57
C GLY A 22 15.17 -24.47 -53.28
N GLN A 23 15.38 -25.77 -53.43
CA GLN A 23 15.47 -26.81 -52.40
C GLN A 23 16.94 -27.24 -52.28
N GLU A 24 17.40 -27.53 -51.05
CA GLU A 24 18.41 -28.53 -50.62
C GLU A 24 18.96 -28.10 -49.25
N SER A 25 18.69 -28.82 -48.15
CA SER A 25 19.25 -30.12 -47.71
C SER A 25 20.58 -29.98 -46.96
N GLY A 26 20.62 -30.42 -45.70
CA GLY A 26 21.81 -31.04 -45.10
C GLY A 26 22.16 -30.70 -43.65
N GLY A 27 22.03 -31.70 -42.77
CA GLY A 27 22.80 -31.87 -41.51
C GLY A 27 22.22 -31.16 -40.28
N GLY A 28 21.80 -31.79 -39.18
CA GLY A 28 22.19 -33.07 -38.61
C GLY A 28 23.33 -32.88 -37.60
N GLN A 29 23.00 -32.61 -36.33
CA GLN A 29 23.81 -33.07 -35.19
C GLN A 29 23.06 -32.96 -33.85
N ASP A 30 23.16 -34.08 -33.14
CA ASP A 30 22.67 -34.40 -31.81
C ASP A 30 23.08 -33.41 -30.71
N LYS A 31 22.21 -33.24 -29.71
CA LYS A 31 22.62 -33.21 -28.30
C LYS A 31 21.46 -33.53 -27.35
N LYS A 32 21.76 -34.55 -26.52
CA LYS A 32 21.01 -35.21 -25.44
C LYS A 32 20.13 -34.32 -24.54
N PRO A 33 19.06 -34.90 -23.95
CA PRO A 33 18.38 -34.34 -22.78
C PRO A 33 19.18 -34.66 -21.50
N GLN A 34 19.39 -33.67 -20.65
CA GLN A 34 19.85 -33.87 -19.28
C GLN A 34 18.64 -34.00 -18.34
N ASN A 35 18.54 -35.20 -17.76
CA ASN A 35 17.80 -35.49 -16.55
C ASN A 35 18.25 -34.56 -15.42
N GLY A 36 17.28 -34.04 -14.67
CA GLY A 36 17.47 -33.43 -13.37
C GLY A 36 16.21 -33.62 -12.56
N GLY A 37 16.11 -34.77 -11.91
CA GLY A 37 15.13 -34.98 -10.86
C GLY A 37 15.60 -34.33 -9.57
N TYR A 38 14.65 -33.75 -8.83
CA TYR A 38 14.71 -33.55 -7.38
C TYR A 38 13.27 -33.73 -6.89
N GLU A 39 12.94 -34.89 -6.33
CA GLU A 39 13.03 -35.23 -4.90
C GLU A 39 11.95 -34.53 -4.07
N ASN A 40 10.89 -35.29 -3.84
CA ASN A 40 9.95 -35.12 -2.74
C ASN A 40 10.72 -35.08 -1.42
N GLN A 41 10.48 -34.06 -0.60
CA GLN A 41 10.63 -34.16 0.84
C GLN A 41 9.35 -33.66 1.52
N SER A 42 8.51 -34.65 1.80
CA SER A 42 7.59 -34.70 2.92
C SER A 42 8.33 -34.47 4.24
N ILE A 43 7.91 -33.48 5.01
CA ILE A 43 8.16 -33.42 6.46
C ILE A 43 6.79 -33.43 7.13
N GLU A 44 6.36 -34.63 7.51
CA GLU A 44 5.57 -34.83 8.72
C GLU A 44 6.48 -34.55 9.92
N GLU A 45 6.03 -33.72 10.87
CA GLU A 45 6.27 -33.99 12.30
C GLU A 45 5.26 -33.24 13.17
N SER A 46 4.26 -34.01 13.62
CA SER A 46 3.80 -34.13 15.01
C SER A 46 3.84 -32.91 15.96
N GLY A 47 2.65 -32.41 16.28
CA GLY A 47 1.98 -32.67 17.56
C GLY A 47 2.76 -32.52 18.88
N LYS A 48 2.35 -31.54 19.69
CA LYS A 48 1.70 -31.67 21.04
C LYS A 48 2.07 -30.58 22.05
N PRO A 49 1.19 -30.34 23.06
CA PRO A 49 1.06 -29.07 23.77
C PRO A 49 1.73 -29.08 25.15
N ARG A 50 2.04 -27.89 25.68
CA ARG A 50 2.32 -27.67 27.12
C ARG A 50 1.73 -26.32 27.54
N LYS A 51 0.65 -26.33 28.33
CA LYS A 51 0.59 -26.40 29.81
C LYS A 51 0.78 -25.04 30.49
N ARG A 52 -0.33 -24.49 30.99
CA ARG A 52 -0.40 -23.58 32.15
C ARG A 52 0.24 -24.24 33.38
N PRO A 53 0.75 -23.41 34.32
CA PRO A 53 0.21 -23.42 35.69
C PRO A 53 -0.04 -21.96 36.15
N ASN A 54 -1.22 -21.61 36.68
CA ASN A 54 -1.75 -21.80 38.05
C ASN A 54 -1.03 -21.05 39.19
N SER A 55 -1.87 -20.28 39.92
CA SER A 55 -1.92 -20.01 41.37
C SER A 55 -0.92 -19.05 42.06
N GLY A 56 -1.44 -17.84 42.36
CA GLY A 56 -1.38 -16.93 43.55
C GLY A 56 -0.29 -17.05 44.64
N PRO A 57 -0.45 -16.41 45.84
CA PRO A 57 -1.37 -15.33 46.24
C PRO A 57 -0.71 -14.20 47.12
N GLN A 58 -1.51 -13.16 47.44
CA GLN A 58 -1.60 -12.45 48.75
C GLN A 58 -0.38 -11.72 49.41
N LYS A 59 -0.53 -10.40 49.67
CA LYS A 59 -0.73 -9.75 51.01
C LYS A 59 -0.13 -8.32 51.14
N ASN A 60 -0.97 -7.43 51.69
CA ASN A 60 -0.76 -6.42 52.76
C ASN A 60 0.46 -5.49 52.62
N GLY A 61 0.34 -4.15 52.55
CA GLY A 61 -0.30 -3.28 53.53
C GLY A 61 0.70 -2.91 54.64
N TRP A 62 1.08 -1.64 54.78
CA TRP A 62 1.38 -0.98 56.06
C TRP A 62 1.63 0.53 55.89
N THR A 63 1.12 1.23 56.90
CA THR A 63 1.12 2.65 57.27
C THR A 63 2.45 3.12 57.86
N GLY A 64 2.68 4.43 57.92
CA GLY A 64 3.68 5.01 58.83
C GLY A 64 3.95 6.50 58.57
N GLU A 65 3.25 7.36 59.31
CA GLU A 65 3.69 8.71 59.66
C GLU A 65 5.06 8.67 60.37
N ASP A 66 5.87 9.72 60.24
CA ASP A 66 6.38 10.41 61.42
C ASP A 66 7.05 11.75 61.08
N GLN A 67 6.74 12.70 61.97
CA GLN A 67 7.23 14.06 62.06
C GLN A 67 8.72 14.13 62.42
N LYS A 68 9.40 15.22 62.01
CA LYS A 68 10.26 15.95 62.94
C LYS A 68 10.53 17.39 62.50
N GLU A 69 10.06 18.29 63.34
CA GLU A 69 10.51 19.67 63.48
C GLU A 69 12.01 19.72 63.85
N GLU A 70 12.71 20.76 63.41
CA GLU A 70 13.44 21.60 64.36
C GLU A 70 13.78 22.99 63.80
N ASN A 71 13.43 23.99 64.60
CA ASN A 71 13.73 25.40 64.49
C ASN A 71 15.24 25.70 64.51
N LYS A 72 15.66 26.80 63.86
CA LYS A 72 16.53 27.78 64.52
C LYS A 72 16.43 29.19 63.92
N GLN A 73 16.30 30.13 64.84
CA GLN A 73 16.02 31.55 64.71
C GLN A 73 17.26 32.41 64.35
N GLY A 74 16.97 33.61 63.83
CA GLY A 74 17.68 34.86 64.14
C GLY A 74 18.64 35.35 63.04
N GLY A 75 18.66 36.61 62.60
CA GLY A 75 17.90 37.80 62.97
C GLY A 75 18.50 39.06 62.31
N LYS A 76 17.72 40.15 62.36
CA LYS A 76 18.09 41.59 62.31
C LYS A 76 18.49 42.28 60.98
N SER A 77 17.48 42.90 60.36
CA SER A 77 17.28 44.35 60.13
C SER A 77 18.49 45.32 60.08
N LYS A 78 18.59 46.08 58.96
CA LYS A 78 18.74 47.55 58.99
C LYS A 78 18.37 48.23 57.66
N LYS A 79 17.55 49.28 57.76
CA LYS A 79 17.16 50.29 56.75
C LYS A 79 18.32 51.22 56.38
N GLY A 80 18.26 51.87 55.21
CA GLY A 80 18.90 53.19 55.02
C GLY A 80 19.11 53.71 53.60
N SER A 81 18.17 54.54 53.14
CA SER A 81 18.23 55.68 52.19
C SER A 81 19.43 55.94 51.24
N ARG A 82 19.09 55.99 49.94
CA ARG A 82 19.10 57.18 49.03
C ARG A 82 20.16 58.28 49.26
N LYS A 83 21.08 58.46 48.30
CA LYS A 83 21.50 59.78 47.81
C LYS A 83 22.07 59.72 46.39
N GLN A 84 21.83 60.80 45.67
CA GLN A 84 21.98 61.05 44.25
C GLN A 84 22.90 62.27 44.09
N GLU A 85 23.92 62.19 43.25
CA GLU A 85 24.71 63.28 42.62
C GLU A 85 25.88 62.60 41.86
N ARG A 86 26.47 63.08 40.78
CA ARG A 86 26.17 64.03 39.69
C ARG A 86 27.33 63.82 38.69
N VAL A 87 26.99 63.76 37.41
CA VAL A 87 27.74 64.07 36.17
C VAL A 87 29.24 64.42 36.29
N GLU A 88 30.07 63.72 35.50
CA GLU A 88 31.14 64.38 34.73
C GLU A 88 31.38 63.66 33.40
N MET A 89 31.40 64.45 32.32
CA MET A 89 31.50 64.05 30.91
C MET A 89 32.80 64.65 30.39
N THR A 90 33.82 63.85 30.05
CA THR A 90 35.00 64.36 29.34
C THR A 90 35.70 63.33 28.45
N ARG A 91 35.95 63.78 27.20
CA ARG A 91 36.97 63.39 26.22
C ARG A 91 36.87 62.05 25.45
N VAL A 92 36.40 62.22 24.22
CA VAL A 92 36.88 61.53 23.01
C VAL A 92 38.41 61.71 22.92
N GLY A 93 39.15 60.61 23.00
CA GLY A 93 40.58 60.52 22.73
C GLY A 93 40.81 59.66 21.50
N GLU A 94 41.73 60.13 20.66
CA GLU A 94 42.14 59.55 19.38
C GLU A 94 42.53 58.06 19.47
N MET A 95 42.21 57.28 18.42
CA MET A 95 42.67 55.90 18.29
C MET A 95 44.19 55.87 18.04
N PRO A 96 44.98 55.10 18.83
CA PRO A 96 46.38 54.90 18.54
C PRO A 96 46.53 54.03 17.28
N LYS A 97 47.30 54.51 16.31
CA LYS A 97 47.84 53.69 15.21
C LYS A 97 48.86 52.72 15.81
N CYS A 98 48.61 51.42 15.67
CA CYS A 98 49.60 50.38 15.96
C CYS A 98 50.53 50.25 14.76
N GLU A 99 51.75 50.78 14.88
CA GLU A 99 52.83 50.57 13.92
C GLU A 99 53.87 49.70 14.64
N CYS A 100 53.97 48.42 14.26
CA CYS A 100 54.98 47.52 14.81
C CYS A 100 56.27 47.69 14.00
N ASP A 101 57.35 48.10 14.67
CA ASP A 101 58.69 48.16 14.10
C ASP A 101 59.21 46.72 13.86
N PRO A 102 59.54 46.33 12.61
CA PRO A 102 59.95 44.97 12.28
C PRO A 102 61.35 44.57 12.77
N ASN A 103 62.10 45.47 13.43
CA ASN A 103 63.46 45.18 13.89
C ASN A 103 63.61 45.00 15.41
N ASP A 104 62.51 44.92 16.16
CA ASP A 104 62.57 44.72 17.62
C ASP A 104 62.54 43.22 18.00
N PRO A 105 63.66 42.63 18.48
CA PRO A 105 63.76 41.21 18.79
C PRO A 105 63.01 40.78 20.08
N GLU A 106 62.35 41.71 20.80
CA GLU A 106 61.52 41.37 21.96
C GLU A 106 60.07 40.96 21.63
N CYS A 107 59.67 40.92 20.35
CA CYS A 107 58.38 40.37 19.92
C CYS A 107 58.31 38.82 19.91
N LEU A 108 58.79 38.17 20.98
CA LEU A 108 58.53 36.75 21.25
C LEU A 108 57.15 36.59 21.93
N PRO A 109 56.42 35.50 21.65
CA PRO A 109 55.01 35.37 21.99
C PRO A 109 54.82 35.01 23.47
N THR A 110 55.00 35.97 24.36
CA THR A 110 54.56 35.85 25.75
C THR A 110 53.14 36.40 25.88
N HIS A 111 52.29 35.54 26.44
CA HIS A 111 50.90 35.74 26.78
C HIS A 111 50.66 37.09 27.49
N ASN A 112 50.16 38.10 26.78
CA ASN A 112 49.16 39.10 27.24
C ASN A 112 49.07 40.32 26.31
N ASN A 113 48.90 40.11 25.01
CA ASN A 113 48.58 41.21 24.09
C ASN A 113 47.06 41.29 23.85
N PRO A 114 46.36 42.36 24.30
CA PRO A 114 44.91 42.48 24.14
C PRO A 114 44.46 42.67 22.67
N CYS A 115 45.38 42.91 21.73
CA CYS A 115 45.07 43.06 20.31
C CYS A 115 44.85 41.73 19.55
N CYS A 116 45.25 40.58 20.09
CA CYS A 116 44.97 39.27 19.50
C CYS A 116 43.64 38.64 19.97
N ARG A 117 42.75 39.43 20.61
CA ARG A 117 41.42 38.96 21.03
C ARG A 117 40.33 39.09 19.96
N SER A 118 40.59 39.81 18.87
CA SER A 118 39.58 40.10 17.84
C SER A 118 39.66 39.13 16.67
N CYS A 119 39.44 37.84 16.95
CA CYS A 119 38.99 36.80 16.01
C CYS A 119 38.84 35.46 16.75
N THR A 120 38.32 35.47 17.98
CA THR A 120 37.69 34.25 18.50
C THR A 120 36.32 34.14 17.83
N PRO A 121 35.91 32.99 17.26
CA PRO A 121 34.61 32.85 16.62
C PRO A 121 33.55 32.75 17.72
N ARG A 122 33.28 33.87 18.38
CA ARG A 122 32.06 34.09 19.13
C ARG A 122 30.99 34.23 18.06
N HIS A 123 30.46 33.09 17.60
CA HIS A 123 29.44 32.99 16.54
C HIS A 123 28.54 34.22 16.59
N SER A 124 28.63 35.08 15.58
CA SER A 124 27.79 36.28 15.49
C SER A 124 26.35 35.85 15.70
N PHE A 125 25.63 36.52 16.61
CA PHE A 125 24.20 36.31 16.89
C PHE A 125 23.35 35.92 15.65
N PRO A 126 23.52 36.53 14.46
CA PRO A 126 22.83 36.09 13.23
C PRO A 126 23.08 34.62 12.82
N CYS A 127 24.29 34.08 13.00
CA CYS A 127 24.57 32.68 12.66
C CYS A 127 23.86 31.70 13.61
N ARG A 128 23.66 32.09 14.87
CA ARG A 128 22.92 31.27 15.85
C ARG A 128 21.43 31.26 15.53
N ILE A 129 20.89 32.40 15.11
CA ILE A 129 19.50 32.50 14.65
C ILE A 129 19.30 31.69 13.36
N LEU A 130 20.21 31.80 12.40
CA LEU A 130 20.12 31.02 11.16
C LEU A 130 20.16 29.50 11.45
N TYR A 131 21.07 29.06 12.33
CA TYR A 131 21.13 27.67 12.79
C TYR A 131 19.81 27.23 13.43
N PHE A 132 19.25 28.04 14.32
CA PHE A 132 17.95 27.78 14.94
C PHE A 132 16.86 27.61 13.89
N LEU A 133 16.75 28.53 12.93
CA LEU A 133 15.72 28.48 11.88
C LEU A 133 15.84 27.25 10.97
N ILE A 134 17.06 26.84 10.64
CA ILE A 134 17.29 25.65 9.80
C ILE A 134 16.86 24.39 10.53
N ILE A 135 17.32 24.17 11.77
CA ILE A 135 16.95 22.98 12.56
C ILE A 135 15.45 22.95 12.81
N MET A 136 14.90 24.05 13.29
CA MET A 136 13.48 24.18 13.59
C MET A 136 12.60 24.01 12.34
N GLY A 137 13.07 24.46 11.17
CA GLY A 137 12.39 24.22 9.89
C GLY A 137 12.39 22.75 9.47
N LEU A 138 13.49 22.02 9.71
CA LEU A 138 13.56 20.58 9.47
C LEU A 138 12.63 19.82 10.42
N ASP A 139 12.61 20.17 11.69
CA ASP A 139 11.78 19.47 12.68
C ASP A 139 10.28 19.73 12.41
N ILE A 140 9.89 20.92 11.92
CA ILE A 140 8.51 21.15 11.41
C ILE A 140 8.23 20.24 10.21
N ALA A 141 9.14 20.19 9.25
CA ALA A 141 8.93 19.41 8.04
C ALA A 141 8.79 17.92 8.37
N ASP A 142 9.58 17.43 9.33
CA ASP A 142 9.56 16.05 9.79
C ASP A 142 8.24 15.74 10.50
N LEU A 143 7.84 16.57 11.48
CA LEU A 143 6.55 16.44 12.17
C LEU A 143 5.37 16.49 11.20
N ALA A 144 5.39 17.41 10.24
CA ALA A 144 4.35 17.51 9.22
C ALA A 144 4.29 16.24 8.37
N SER A 145 5.46 15.69 7.98
CA SER A 145 5.52 14.47 7.19
C SER A 145 5.04 13.23 7.96
N ASP A 146 5.20 13.18 9.28
CA ASP A 146 4.69 12.09 10.13
C ASP A 146 3.18 12.05 10.17
N TRP A 147 2.57 13.20 10.44
CA TRP A 147 1.12 13.31 10.46
C TRP A 147 0.52 13.05 9.08
N LEU A 148 1.17 13.52 8.00
CA LEU A 148 0.74 13.23 6.64
C LEU A 148 0.85 11.73 6.31
N LEU A 149 1.94 11.07 6.71
CA LEU A 149 2.11 9.64 6.53
C LEU A 149 1.05 8.85 7.31
N TYR A 150 0.79 9.22 8.57
CA TYR A 150 -0.26 8.61 9.37
C TYR A 150 -1.64 8.79 8.73
N ILE A 151 -1.98 10.01 8.29
CA ILE A 151 -3.26 10.28 7.63
C ILE A 151 -3.40 9.43 6.36
N ASP A 152 -2.40 9.41 5.49
CA ASP A 152 -2.39 8.61 4.26
C ASP A 152 -2.63 7.12 4.55
N VAL A 153 -1.90 6.57 5.52
CA VAL A 153 -2.02 5.17 5.93
C VAL A 153 -3.38 4.87 6.59
N SER A 154 -3.89 5.78 7.43
CA SER A 154 -5.16 5.60 8.16
C SER A 154 -6.41 5.76 7.30
N LEU A 155 -6.30 6.47 6.17
CA LEU A 155 -7.40 6.68 5.22
C LEU A 155 -7.46 5.60 4.14
N ALA A 156 -6.51 4.66 4.10
CA ALA A 156 -6.55 3.55 3.17
C ALA A 156 -7.79 2.68 3.45
N GLU A 157 -8.64 2.54 2.44
CA GLU A 157 -9.85 1.72 2.47
C GLU A 157 -9.60 0.39 1.75
N GLU A 158 -10.44 -0.60 2.03
CA GLU A 158 -10.36 -1.90 1.37
C GLU A 158 -10.85 -1.78 -0.09
N GLY A 159 -9.94 -2.00 -1.04
CA GLY A 159 -10.25 -2.03 -2.48
C GLY A 159 -9.94 -3.40 -3.08
N LEU A 160 -9.56 -3.45 -4.37
CA LEU A 160 -9.21 -4.70 -5.05
C LEU A 160 -8.00 -5.42 -4.44
N VAL A 161 -6.77 -5.12 -4.87
CA VAL A 161 -5.55 -5.82 -4.43
C VAL A 161 -5.04 -5.28 -3.08
N TYR A 162 -5.32 -4.01 -2.81
CA TYR A 162 -4.84 -3.33 -1.62
C TYR A 162 -6.03 -2.91 -0.77
N GLY A 163 -5.90 -3.14 0.54
CA GLY A 163 -6.76 -2.58 1.58
C GLY A 163 -5.94 -2.09 2.75
N PRO A 164 -6.55 -1.66 3.87
CA PRO A 164 -5.84 -1.03 4.99
C PRO A 164 -4.64 -1.86 5.46
N PRO A 165 -3.52 -1.24 5.87
CA PRO A 165 -2.42 -1.97 6.50
C PRO A 165 -2.88 -2.61 7.81
N GLU A 166 -2.06 -3.52 8.36
CA GLU A 166 -2.35 -4.10 9.67
C GLU A 166 -2.61 -3.01 10.72
N ASP A 167 -3.70 -3.17 11.48
CA ASP A 167 -4.09 -2.25 12.56
C ASP A 167 -2.93 -1.96 13.52
N SER A 168 -2.07 -2.96 13.75
CA SER A 168 -0.87 -2.87 14.57
C SER A 168 0.09 -1.78 14.07
N ALA A 169 0.33 -1.71 12.77
CA ALA A 169 1.22 -0.74 12.13
C ALA A 169 0.59 0.66 12.14
N VAL A 170 -0.72 0.77 11.88
CA VAL A 170 -1.45 2.05 11.92
C VAL A 170 -1.43 2.65 13.34
N ILE A 171 -1.72 1.82 14.35
CA ILE A 171 -1.67 2.23 15.76
C ILE A 171 -0.24 2.61 16.17
N ALA A 172 0.76 1.85 15.74
CA ALA A 172 2.16 2.19 16.02
C ALA A 172 2.55 3.54 15.40
N LEU A 173 2.18 3.83 14.15
CA LEU A 173 2.40 5.13 13.52
C LEU A 173 1.75 6.26 14.30
N LEU A 174 0.51 6.07 14.77
CA LEU A 174 -0.17 7.07 15.60
C LEU A 174 0.61 7.34 16.89
N VAL A 175 0.99 6.28 17.61
CA VAL A 175 1.73 6.40 18.87
C VAL A 175 3.07 7.13 18.66
N PHE A 176 3.82 6.76 17.63
CA PHE A 176 5.10 7.42 17.34
C PHE A 176 4.92 8.84 16.81
N SER A 177 3.83 9.19 16.13
CA SER A 177 3.52 10.58 15.74
C SER A 177 3.19 11.46 16.96
N ILE A 178 2.51 10.89 17.97
CA ILE A 178 2.25 11.56 19.24
C ILE A 178 3.55 11.77 20.02
N ILE A 179 4.38 10.72 20.15
CA ILE A 179 5.71 10.82 20.77
C ILE A 179 6.53 11.90 20.05
N GLY A 180 6.52 11.88 18.71
CA GLY A 180 7.20 12.84 17.86
C GLY A 180 6.78 14.29 18.09
N THR A 181 5.48 14.51 18.30
CA THR A 181 4.97 15.83 18.67
C THR A 181 5.54 16.31 20.01
N PHE A 182 5.68 15.42 21.00
CA PHE A 182 6.24 15.77 22.30
C PHE A 182 7.75 16.01 22.24
N THR A 183 8.51 15.16 21.54
CA THR A 183 9.95 15.32 21.32
C THR A 183 10.25 16.59 20.52
N PHE A 184 9.48 16.91 19.49
CA PHE A 184 9.56 18.18 18.75
C PHE A 184 9.39 19.41 19.65
N ILE A 185 8.35 19.45 20.48
CA ILE A 185 8.14 20.57 21.42
C ILE A 185 9.32 20.68 22.38
N PHE A 186 9.81 19.55 22.87
CA PHE A 186 10.90 19.48 23.82
C PHE A 186 12.23 19.95 23.22
N GLU A 187 12.56 19.49 22.02
CA GLU A 187 13.72 19.93 21.25
C GLU A 187 13.64 21.41 20.92
N GLY A 188 12.49 21.88 20.45
CA GLY A 188 12.27 23.30 20.16
C GLY A 188 12.48 24.19 21.38
N VAL A 189 11.97 23.79 22.56
CA VAL A 189 12.17 24.52 23.82
C VAL A 189 13.63 24.48 24.26
N ASN A 190 14.30 23.32 24.19
CA ASN A 190 15.70 23.19 24.59
C ASN A 190 16.62 24.01 23.67
N LEU A 191 16.40 23.95 22.36
CA LEU A 191 17.12 24.70 21.33
C LEU A 191 16.90 26.21 21.47
N TRP A 192 15.65 26.64 21.70
CA TRP A 192 15.34 28.03 21.99
C TRP A 192 16.13 28.52 23.21
N TRP A 193 16.12 27.73 24.27
CA TRP A 193 16.80 28.10 25.51
C TRP A 193 18.33 28.14 25.35
N GLU A 194 18.92 27.20 24.58
CA GLU A 194 20.34 27.21 24.23
C GLU A 194 20.71 28.51 23.49
N VAL A 195 19.92 28.91 22.49
CA VAL A 195 20.21 30.07 21.63
C VAL A 195 20.07 31.39 22.36
N PHE A 196 19.00 31.56 23.16
CA PHE A 196 18.69 32.85 23.79
C PHE A 196 19.29 33.02 25.19
N ARG A 197 19.49 31.94 25.94
CA ARG A 197 20.00 32.00 27.33
C ARG A 197 21.41 31.45 27.50
N ASN A 198 22.03 30.90 26.45
CA ASN A 198 23.37 30.29 26.50
C ASN A 198 23.52 29.18 27.56
N ASN A 199 22.43 28.56 28.01
CA ASN A 199 22.48 27.55 29.05
C ASN A 199 21.37 26.51 28.80
N PRO A 200 21.60 25.48 27.97
CA PRO A 200 20.57 24.51 27.62
C PRO A 200 20.01 23.82 28.87
N TRP A 201 18.74 23.43 28.84
CA TRP A 201 18.10 22.79 29.99
C TRP A 201 18.60 21.36 30.17
N LEU A 202 18.82 20.66 29.06
CA LEU A 202 19.44 19.34 28.97
C LEU A 202 20.50 19.33 27.87
N ASP A 203 21.45 18.41 27.98
CA ASP A 203 22.48 18.20 26.96
C ASP A 203 21.82 17.95 25.59
N THR A 204 22.06 18.86 24.65
CA THR A 204 21.48 18.83 23.31
C THR A 204 21.83 17.53 22.56
N ASP A 205 23.00 16.95 22.82
CA ASP A 205 23.40 15.66 22.24
C ASP A 205 22.53 14.51 22.80
N LEU A 206 22.17 14.56 24.09
CA LEU A 206 21.30 13.55 24.70
C LEU A 206 19.86 13.66 24.18
N VAL A 207 19.34 14.88 24.06
CA VAL A 207 17.97 15.10 23.55
C VAL A 207 17.88 14.59 22.11
N SER A 208 18.83 14.97 21.26
CA SER A 208 18.87 14.50 19.86
C SER A 208 19.00 12.98 19.76
N ALA A 209 19.78 12.34 20.64
CA ALA A 209 19.86 10.89 20.70
C ALA A 209 18.51 10.25 21.08
N LEU A 210 17.78 10.83 22.03
CA LEU A 210 16.47 10.30 22.42
C LEU A 210 15.47 10.41 21.27
N THR A 211 15.42 11.55 20.59
CA THR A 211 14.54 11.77 19.42
C THR A 211 14.81 10.75 18.33
N ILE A 212 16.06 10.61 17.87
CA ILE A 212 16.43 9.66 16.81
C ILE A 212 15.99 8.23 17.13
N TRP A 213 16.18 7.78 18.37
CA TRP A 213 15.94 6.39 18.74
C TRP A 213 14.50 6.09 19.17
N SER A 214 13.77 7.09 19.66
CA SER A 214 12.38 6.91 20.12
C SER A 214 11.32 7.29 19.08
N GLU A 215 11.68 8.13 18.11
CA GLU A 215 10.78 8.68 17.09
C GLU A 215 11.25 8.30 15.68
N ASP A 216 12.36 8.88 15.21
CA ASP A 216 12.78 8.78 13.79
C ASP A 216 12.94 7.32 13.36
N LEU A 217 13.65 6.52 14.16
CA LEU A 217 14.01 5.15 13.83
C LEU A 217 12.79 4.20 13.80
N PRO A 218 11.91 4.16 14.82
CA PRO A 218 10.69 3.37 14.75
C PRO A 218 9.76 3.78 13.59
N GLN A 219 9.58 5.08 13.34
CA GLN A 219 8.70 5.54 12.27
C GLN A 219 9.23 5.16 10.88
N ILE A 220 10.53 5.40 10.59
CA ILE A 220 11.11 5.02 9.30
C ILE A 220 11.16 3.50 9.12
N ALA A 221 11.33 2.74 10.21
CA ALA A 221 11.27 1.29 10.16
C ALA A 221 9.86 0.78 9.80
N ILE A 222 8.80 1.37 10.37
CA ILE A 222 7.42 1.05 9.98
C ILE A 222 7.17 1.45 8.52
N ASN A 223 7.68 2.62 8.08
CA ASN A 223 7.59 3.04 6.68
C ASN A 223 8.28 2.04 5.73
N VAL A 224 9.47 1.53 6.09
CA VAL A 224 10.14 0.46 5.34
C VAL A 224 9.29 -0.81 5.30
N TYR A 225 8.69 -1.22 6.42
CA TYR A 225 7.82 -2.39 6.47
C TYR A 225 6.60 -2.23 5.55
N ILE A 226 5.93 -1.08 5.59
CA ILE A 226 4.79 -0.80 4.71
C ILE A 226 5.24 -0.78 3.25
N ALA A 227 6.36 -0.13 2.92
CA ALA A 227 6.92 -0.11 1.56
C ALA A 227 7.41 -1.49 1.08
N LEU A 228 7.84 -2.35 2.00
CA LEU A 228 8.24 -3.74 1.69
C LEU A 228 7.01 -4.59 1.34
N CYS A 229 5.90 -4.40 2.04
CA CYS A 229 4.66 -5.17 1.84
C CYS A 229 3.73 -4.59 0.78
N ARG A 230 3.73 -3.28 0.54
CA ARG A 230 2.95 -2.65 -0.52
C ARG A 230 3.85 -2.29 -1.69
N GLU A 231 3.58 -2.88 -2.85
CA GLU A 231 4.11 -2.44 -4.14
C GLU A 231 3.35 -1.18 -4.62
N ASP A 232 3.18 -0.22 -3.71
CA ASP A 232 2.52 1.04 -4.02
C ASP A 232 3.44 1.85 -4.95
N PRO A 233 2.97 2.29 -6.13
CA PRO A 233 3.67 3.31 -6.88
C PRO A 233 3.54 4.58 -6.04
N ILE A 234 4.64 4.91 -5.38
CA ILE A 234 4.91 6.25 -4.89
C ILE A 234 3.77 6.79 -4.00
N SER A 235 3.63 6.29 -2.76
CA SER A 235 3.00 7.15 -1.75
C SER A 235 3.90 8.38 -1.62
N VAL A 236 3.43 9.50 -2.16
CA VAL A 236 4.14 10.78 -2.18
C VAL A 236 4.53 11.16 -0.75
N PHE A 237 3.72 10.78 0.24
CA PHE A 237 3.99 11.03 1.65
C PHE A 237 5.11 10.15 2.21
N GLN A 238 5.17 8.86 1.85
CA GLN A 238 6.29 7.98 2.23
C GLN A 238 7.62 8.48 1.67
N LEU A 239 7.64 8.89 0.40
CA LEU A 239 8.82 9.48 -0.23
C LEU A 239 9.18 10.85 0.35
N SER A 240 8.18 11.68 0.67
CA SER A 240 8.37 12.97 1.33
C SER A 240 9.05 12.79 2.68
N LYS A 241 8.55 11.89 3.55
CA LYS A 241 9.18 11.55 4.84
C LYS A 241 10.61 11.05 4.63
N ALA A 242 10.83 10.11 3.72
CA ALA A 242 12.18 9.61 3.44
C ALA A 242 13.14 10.72 2.95
N SER A 243 12.63 11.67 2.14
CA SER A 243 13.39 12.84 1.67
C SER A 243 13.76 13.79 2.81
N VAL A 244 12.79 14.12 3.67
CA VAL A 244 12.99 15.00 4.84
C VAL A 244 14.02 14.39 5.78
N VAL A 245 13.91 13.09 6.07
CA VAL A 245 14.87 12.34 6.89
C VAL A 245 16.28 12.41 6.30
N LEU A 246 16.46 12.17 4.99
CA LEU A 246 17.77 12.24 4.35
C LEU A 246 18.37 13.65 4.37
N ILE A 247 17.56 14.68 4.09
CA ILE A 247 17.99 16.08 4.14
C ILE A 247 18.38 16.45 5.58
N GLY A 248 17.58 16.03 6.56
CA GLY A 248 17.85 16.22 7.98
C GLY A 248 19.18 15.58 8.40
N ILE A 249 19.42 14.33 8.01
CA ILE A 249 20.69 13.62 8.26
C ILE A 249 21.86 14.38 7.63
N PHE A 250 21.75 14.80 6.37
CA PHE A 250 22.81 15.54 5.68
C PHE A 250 23.15 16.85 6.40
N ILE A 251 22.14 17.62 6.81
CA ILE A 251 22.33 18.87 7.54
C ILE A 251 22.94 18.61 8.92
N ARG A 252 22.48 17.59 9.67
CA ARG A 252 23.05 17.18 10.96
C ARG A 252 24.53 16.77 10.84
N ILE A 253 24.92 16.09 9.75
CA ILE A 253 26.33 15.74 9.47
C ILE A 253 27.17 16.99 9.18
N ILE A 254 26.67 17.93 8.36
CA ILE A 254 27.38 19.20 8.08
C ILE A 254 27.60 19.98 9.38
N ILE A 255 26.57 20.13 10.20
CA ILE A 255 26.65 20.84 11.48
C ILE A 255 27.68 20.17 12.40
N SER A 256 27.62 18.85 12.52
CA SER A 256 28.56 18.07 13.34
C SER A 256 30.00 18.23 12.85
N SER A 257 30.21 18.24 11.53
CA SER A 257 31.53 18.42 10.90
C SER A 257 32.07 19.84 11.14
N VAL A 258 31.25 20.87 11.01
CA VAL A 258 31.63 22.27 11.28
C VAL A 258 32.00 22.44 12.76
N LYS A 259 31.23 21.84 13.68
CA LYS A 259 31.57 21.83 15.12
C LYS A 259 32.90 21.11 15.38
N TYR A 260 33.17 20.00 14.70
CA TYR A 260 34.40 19.22 14.89
C TYR A 260 35.66 19.92 14.34
N CYS A 261 35.56 20.59 13.20
CA CYS A 261 36.66 21.36 12.61
C CYS A 261 37.04 22.61 13.43
N ASN A 262 36.23 23.00 14.42
CA ASN A 262 36.56 24.10 15.31
C ASN A 262 37.67 23.70 16.30
N LYS A 263 38.80 24.42 16.26
CA LYS A 263 40.00 24.18 17.08
C LYS A 263 39.73 24.10 18.60
N ALA A 264 38.62 24.65 19.08
CA ALA A 264 38.20 24.55 20.48
C ALA A 264 37.72 23.13 20.86
N ALA A 265 36.91 22.48 20.03
CA ALA A 265 36.43 21.11 20.26
C ALA A 265 37.58 20.09 20.20
N LEU A 266 38.58 20.35 19.36
CA LEU A 266 39.78 19.52 19.23
C LEU A 266 40.73 19.64 20.46
N ARG A 267 40.67 20.76 21.19
CA ARG A 267 41.39 20.93 22.47
C ARG A 267 40.68 20.19 23.61
N GLU A 268 39.36 20.27 23.66
CA GLU A 268 38.53 19.61 24.67
C GLU A 268 38.54 18.08 24.53
N ALA A 269 38.65 17.56 23.29
CA ALA A 269 38.83 16.13 23.05
C ALA A 269 40.22 15.60 23.48
N LYS A 270 41.24 16.48 23.57
CA LYS A 270 42.59 16.12 24.05
C LYS A 270 42.69 16.09 25.58
N GLU A 271 41.86 16.85 26.28
CA GLU A 271 41.71 16.70 27.72
C GLU A 271 40.85 15.47 27.99
N HIS A 272 41.49 14.36 28.37
CA HIS A 272 40.84 13.07 28.71
C HIS A 272 40.02 13.15 30.02
N THR A 273 39.09 14.10 30.13
CA THR A 273 38.14 14.21 31.23
C THR A 273 37.01 13.19 31.10
N ARG A 274 36.38 12.84 32.22
CA ARG A 274 35.27 11.88 32.26
C ARG A 274 34.05 12.35 31.46
N GLU A 275 33.85 13.67 31.37
CA GLU A 275 32.79 14.31 30.58
C GLU A 275 33.07 14.18 29.08
N SER A 276 34.32 14.40 28.65
CA SER A 276 34.76 14.19 27.26
C SER A 276 34.46 12.76 26.75
N ARG A 277 34.68 11.73 27.59
CA ARG A 277 34.31 10.34 27.24
C ARG A 277 32.81 10.14 27.04
N ARG A 278 31.95 10.78 27.85
CA ARG A 278 30.48 10.65 27.71
C ARG A 278 30.00 11.28 26.39
N HIS A 279 30.51 12.46 26.04
CA HIS A 279 30.17 13.11 24.77
C HIS A 279 30.58 12.27 23.56
N VAL A 280 31.73 11.60 23.60
CA VAL A 280 32.16 10.69 22.53
C VAL A 280 31.18 9.51 22.39
N ILE A 281 30.73 8.91 23.49
CA ILE A 281 29.78 7.79 23.46
C ILE A 281 28.44 8.22 22.85
N TYR A 282 27.86 9.33 23.32
CA TYR A 282 26.59 9.83 22.78
C TYR A 282 26.69 10.14 21.28
N ARG A 283 27.80 10.73 20.83
CA ARG A 283 28.03 10.98 19.40
C ARG A 283 28.13 9.73 18.56
N VAL A 284 28.82 8.69 19.04
CA VAL A 284 28.86 7.39 18.34
C VAL A 284 27.44 6.81 18.23
N PHE A 285 26.65 6.90 19.30
CA PHE A 285 25.27 6.41 19.33
C PHE A 285 24.33 7.19 18.38
N ILE A 286 24.48 8.52 18.32
CA ILE A 286 23.75 9.38 17.36
C ILE A 286 24.16 9.02 15.92
N MET A 287 25.46 8.95 15.63
CA MET A 287 25.94 8.63 14.28
C MET A 287 25.46 7.25 13.83
N LEU A 288 25.44 6.26 14.74
CA LEU A 288 24.87 4.95 14.44
C LEU A 288 23.38 5.03 14.09
N GLY A 289 22.59 5.74 14.90
CA GLY A 289 21.16 5.94 14.64
C GLY A 289 20.91 6.64 13.30
N LEU A 290 21.66 7.70 12.98
CA LEU A 290 21.57 8.40 11.69
C LEU A 290 21.95 7.50 10.50
N MET A 291 22.95 6.64 10.65
CA MET A 291 23.34 5.69 9.58
C MET A 291 22.24 4.64 9.34
N ILE A 292 21.61 4.14 10.40
CA ILE A 292 20.48 3.20 10.26
C ILE A 292 19.29 3.91 9.61
N ASN A 293 18.95 5.13 10.05
CA ASN A 293 17.88 5.92 9.44
C ASN A 293 18.15 6.21 7.96
N ALA A 294 19.39 6.54 7.60
CA ALA A 294 19.77 6.72 6.20
C ALA A 294 19.57 5.44 5.39
N ALA A 295 20.01 4.30 5.92
CA ALA A 295 19.83 3.00 5.26
C ALA A 295 18.34 2.65 5.08
N CYS A 296 17.51 2.88 6.11
CA CYS A 296 16.06 2.70 6.02
C CYS A 296 15.41 3.64 5.00
N ALA A 297 15.74 4.93 5.02
CA ALA A 297 15.21 5.90 4.05
C ALA A 297 15.59 5.54 2.61
N ILE A 298 16.84 5.16 2.36
CA ILE A 298 17.29 4.65 1.04
C ILE A 298 16.52 3.39 0.66
N THR A 299 16.26 2.50 1.61
CA THR A 299 15.47 1.28 1.37
C THR A 299 14.04 1.61 0.96
N VAL A 300 13.39 2.60 1.58
CA VAL A 300 12.07 3.12 1.15
C VAL A 300 12.14 3.59 -0.31
N PHE A 301 13.15 4.37 -0.69
CA PHE A 301 13.34 4.80 -2.09
C PHE A 301 13.50 3.62 -3.04
N ILE A 302 14.31 2.62 -2.67
CA ILE A 302 14.51 1.43 -3.51
C ILE A 302 13.17 0.70 -3.69
N PHE A 303 12.44 0.39 -2.62
CA PHE A 303 11.19 -0.37 -2.73
C PHE A 303 10.09 0.39 -3.46
N THR A 304 10.02 1.71 -3.31
CA THR A 304 9.01 2.55 -3.98
C THR A 304 9.32 2.86 -5.44
N GLN A 305 10.60 2.83 -5.86
CA GLN A 305 11.00 3.15 -7.25
C GLN A 305 11.38 1.92 -8.09
N THR A 306 11.47 0.75 -7.47
CA THR A 306 11.76 -0.50 -8.18
C THR A 306 10.53 -1.40 -8.23
N GLN A 307 10.26 -1.94 -9.41
CA GLN A 307 9.18 -2.91 -9.63
C GLN A 307 9.76 -4.22 -10.15
N ARG A 308 9.10 -5.33 -9.81
CA ARG A 308 9.41 -6.65 -10.34
C ARG A 308 8.58 -6.92 -11.59
N ASP A 309 9.25 -7.12 -12.72
CA ASP A 309 8.63 -7.61 -13.95
C ASP A 309 8.10 -9.04 -13.72
N PRO A 310 7.04 -9.52 -14.41
CA PRO A 310 6.63 -10.92 -14.45
C PRO A 310 7.77 -11.93 -14.69
N ASN A 311 8.86 -11.53 -15.35
CA ASN A 311 10.04 -12.38 -15.55
C ASN A 311 11.03 -12.36 -14.36
N GLY A 312 10.68 -11.72 -13.25
CA GLY A 312 11.50 -11.59 -12.05
C GLY A 312 12.61 -10.53 -12.13
N LYS A 313 12.73 -9.81 -13.25
CA LYS A 313 13.71 -8.73 -13.43
C LYS A 313 13.28 -7.47 -12.69
N ILE A 314 14.24 -6.79 -12.08
CA ILE A 314 14.01 -5.50 -11.41
C ILE A 314 14.06 -4.41 -12.47
N ILE A 315 12.96 -3.67 -12.61
CA ILE A 315 12.85 -2.51 -13.49
C ILE A 315 12.72 -1.28 -12.61
N PHE A 316 13.54 -0.27 -12.89
CA PHE A 316 13.42 1.03 -12.24
C PHE A 316 12.34 1.83 -12.96
N GLN A 317 11.26 2.16 -12.26
CA GLN A 317 10.23 3.05 -12.80
C GLN A 317 10.60 4.47 -12.42
N VAL A 318 11.09 5.24 -13.39
CA VAL A 318 11.18 6.69 -13.25
C VAL A 318 9.78 7.24 -13.53
N PRO A 319 9.09 7.85 -12.56
CA PRO A 319 7.82 8.51 -12.82
C PRO A 319 8.03 9.65 -13.84
N GLU A 320 7.27 9.63 -14.94
CA GLU A 320 7.30 10.68 -15.96
C GLU A 320 6.62 11.96 -15.46
N THR A 321 5.66 11.83 -14.54
CA THR A 321 5.06 12.94 -13.79
C THR A 321 4.96 12.62 -12.30
N VAL A 322 4.89 13.65 -11.45
CA VAL A 322 4.81 13.53 -9.97
C VAL A 322 3.61 12.69 -9.50
N PHE A 323 2.64 12.43 -10.39
CA PHE A 323 1.40 11.72 -10.11
C PHE A 323 1.07 10.61 -11.12
N GLU A 324 2.00 10.18 -11.98
CA GLU A 324 1.74 9.06 -12.90
C GLU A 324 2.04 7.73 -12.25
N ASP A 325 1.00 6.91 -12.13
CA ASP A 325 1.11 5.52 -11.70
C ASP A 325 0.91 4.59 -12.89
N LYS A 326 2.01 4.04 -13.41
CA LYS A 326 1.94 2.87 -14.29
C LYS A 326 2.10 1.63 -13.40
N TYR A 327 1.01 1.16 -12.80
CA TYR A 327 1.00 -0.13 -12.12
C TYR A 327 1.24 -1.26 -13.13
N ASN A 328 1.81 -2.37 -12.67
CA ASN A 328 1.84 -3.59 -13.47
C ASN A 328 0.48 -4.28 -13.39
N ASP A 329 -0.49 -3.70 -14.09
CA ASP A 329 -1.87 -4.20 -14.14
C ASP A 329 -1.94 -5.66 -14.60
N ALA A 330 -1.00 -6.07 -15.47
CA ALA A 330 -0.92 -7.45 -15.93
C ALA A 330 -0.62 -8.40 -14.78
N ARG A 331 0.29 -8.05 -13.86
CA ARG A 331 0.63 -8.92 -12.70
C ARG A 331 -0.60 -9.23 -11.85
N TYR A 332 -1.47 -8.26 -11.60
CA TYR A 332 -2.59 -8.41 -10.68
C TYR A 332 -3.89 -8.83 -11.36
N PHE A 333 -4.18 -8.32 -12.55
CA PHE A 333 -5.50 -8.44 -13.17
C PHE A 333 -5.53 -9.34 -14.41
N GLN A 334 -4.38 -9.83 -14.88
CA GLN A 334 -4.35 -10.78 -16.00
C GLN A 334 -5.10 -12.06 -15.63
N ASN A 335 -6.08 -12.40 -16.48
CA ASN A 335 -7.00 -13.53 -16.32
C ASN A 335 -7.79 -13.55 -15.00
N VAL A 336 -7.87 -12.42 -14.28
CA VAL A 336 -8.70 -12.32 -13.08
C VAL A 336 -10.10 -11.88 -13.45
N SER A 337 -11.09 -12.63 -12.96
CA SER A 337 -12.49 -12.43 -13.28
C SER A 337 -13.38 -12.57 -12.05
N VAL A 338 -14.58 -12.01 -12.16
CA VAL A 338 -15.65 -12.15 -11.18
C VAL A 338 -16.40 -13.44 -11.48
N PHE A 339 -16.51 -14.32 -10.49
CA PHE A 339 -17.24 -15.59 -10.59
C PHE A 339 -18.40 -15.61 -9.62
N LEU A 340 -19.51 -16.21 -10.03
CA LEU A 340 -20.68 -16.51 -9.20
C LEU A 340 -20.74 -18.01 -8.95
N HIS A 341 -20.93 -18.36 -7.70
CA HIS A 341 -21.39 -19.67 -7.27
C HIS A 341 -22.86 -19.58 -6.86
N HIS A 342 -23.64 -20.60 -7.21
CA HIS A 342 -25.02 -20.77 -6.81
C HIS A 342 -25.26 -22.24 -6.44
N PRO A 343 -25.97 -22.57 -5.35
CA PRO A 343 -26.14 -23.96 -4.89
C PRO A 343 -26.79 -24.90 -5.91
N LEU A 344 -27.55 -24.34 -6.86
CA LEU A 344 -28.14 -25.10 -7.96
C LEU A 344 -27.10 -25.67 -8.93
N PHE A 345 -25.91 -25.05 -9.01
CA PHE A 345 -24.83 -25.55 -9.85
C PHE A 345 -24.27 -26.87 -9.33
N ASP A 346 -24.33 -27.11 -8.02
CA ASP A 346 -23.83 -28.31 -7.35
C ASP A 346 -24.90 -29.39 -7.14
N SER A 347 -26.05 -29.28 -7.81
CA SER A 347 -27.17 -30.23 -7.68
C SER A 347 -26.89 -31.65 -8.24
N ASP A 348 -25.64 -31.99 -8.55
CA ASP A 348 -25.26 -33.28 -9.12
C ASP A 348 -25.15 -34.37 -8.05
N PRO A 349 -25.78 -35.55 -8.28
CA PRO A 349 -25.64 -36.68 -7.37
C PRO A 349 -24.26 -37.36 -7.41
N VAL A 350 -23.40 -37.02 -8.39
CA VAL A 350 -22.15 -37.74 -8.70
C VAL A 350 -20.90 -37.06 -8.15
N VAL A 351 -20.91 -35.75 -7.91
CA VAL A 351 -19.71 -34.95 -7.58
C VAL A 351 -19.63 -34.57 -6.09
N ALA A 352 -20.53 -35.07 -5.24
CA ALA A 352 -20.54 -34.84 -3.81
C ALA A 352 -19.43 -35.61 -3.04
N THR A 353 -18.21 -35.71 -3.60
CA THR A 353 -17.09 -36.42 -2.96
C THR A 353 -16.17 -35.50 -2.15
N ASN A 354 -16.11 -34.20 -2.45
CA ASN A 354 -15.29 -33.23 -1.71
C ASN A 354 -16.12 -32.00 -1.33
N GLU A 355 -16.25 -31.69 -0.04
CA GLU A 355 -17.00 -30.51 0.48
C GLU A 355 -16.41 -29.15 0.06
N TYR A 356 -15.26 -29.14 -0.64
CA TYR A 356 -14.50 -27.94 -0.99
C TYR A 356 -14.52 -27.59 -2.49
N GLU A 357 -15.01 -28.48 -3.35
CA GLU A 357 -15.12 -28.26 -4.79
C GLU A 357 -16.53 -27.78 -5.13
N ALA A 358 -16.64 -26.52 -5.54
CA ALA A 358 -17.87 -25.86 -5.92
C ALA A 358 -17.85 -25.54 -7.42
N ASN A 359 -19.03 -25.57 -8.06
CA ASN A 359 -19.17 -25.14 -9.45
C ASN A 359 -19.33 -23.62 -9.54
N TRP A 360 -18.54 -23.01 -10.41
CA TRP A 360 -18.50 -21.56 -10.62
C TRP A 360 -18.83 -21.18 -12.07
N VAL A 361 -19.44 -20.00 -12.20
CA VAL A 361 -19.77 -19.36 -13.46
C VAL A 361 -19.04 -18.02 -13.55
N ARG A 362 -18.34 -17.76 -14.65
CA ARG A 362 -17.65 -16.50 -14.89
C ARG A 362 -18.64 -15.44 -15.37
N PHE A 363 -18.63 -14.23 -14.79
CA PHE A 363 -19.42 -13.10 -15.31
C PHE A 363 -18.62 -12.18 -16.21
N MET A 364 -17.51 -11.63 -15.70
CA MET A 364 -16.68 -10.65 -16.40
C MET A 364 -15.25 -10.68 -15.92
N SER A 365 -14.31 -10.28 -16.76
CA SER A 365 -12.95 -9.96 -16.29
C SER A 365 -12.93 -8.64 -15.52
N ILE A 366 -12.05 -8.50 -14.53
CA ILE A 366 -11.87 -7.22 -13.81
C ILE A 366 -11.51 -6.10 -14.79
N ASN A 367 -10.67 -6.38 -15.79
CA ASN A 367 -10.30 -5.41 -16.82
C ASN A 367 -11.49 -4.92 -17.66
N GLU A 368 -12.57 -5.70 -17.77
CA GLU A 368 -13.74 -5.28 -18.54
C GLU A 368 -14.46 -4.10 -17.88
N ILE A 369 -14.68 -4.18 -16.56
CA ILE A 369 -15.33 -3.10 -15.82
C ILE A 369 -14.37 -1.94 -15.52
N ARG A 370 -13.09 -2.23 -15.25
CA ARG A 370 -12.08 -1.20 -14.97
C ARG A 370 -11.87 -0.24 -16.14
N ASN A 371 -11.94 -0.75 -17.38
CA ASN A 371 -11.81 0.05 -18.59
C ASN A 371 -13.09 0.83 -18.94
N GLN A 372 -14.15 0.70 -18.15
CA GLN A 372 -15.46 1.29 -18.38
C GLN A 372 -15.93 2.07 -17.14
N GLU A 373 -15.12 3.02 -16.66
CA GLU A 373 -15.35 3.76 -15.40
C GLU A 373 -16.73 4.47 -15.31
N ASP A 374 -17.33 4.81 -16.45
CA ASP A 374 -18.64 5.49 -16.53
C ASP A 374 -19.83 4.54 -16.79
N LEU A 375 -19.60 3.22 -16.77
CA LEU A 375 -20.63 2.22 -17.09
C LEU A 375 -20.86 1.24 -15.94
N ASP A 376 -22.14 1.07 -15.61
CA ASP A 376 -22.59 -0.03 -14.75
C ASP A 376 -22.87 -1.24 -15.63
N ILE A 377 -22.35 -2.40 -15.24
CA ILE A 377 -22.55 -3.66 -15.97
C ILE A 377 -23.56 -4.51 -15.21
N SER A 378 -24.73 -4.72 -15.79
CA SER A 378 -25.78 -5.54 -15.22
C SER A 378 -25.86 -6.92 -15.88
N TYR A 379 -26.05 -7.95 -15.07
CA TYR A 379 -26.33 -9.32 -15.46
C TYR A 379 -27.72 -9.73 -14.98
N ASN A 380 -28.45 -10.50 -15.79
CA ASN A 380 -29.59 -11.28 -15.31
C ASN A 380 -29.27 -12.77 -15.51
N PHE A 381 -29.20 -13.48 -14.40
CA PHE A 381 -29.16 -14.94 -14.36
C PHE A 381 -30.58 -15.47 -14.19
N ALA A 382 -31.17 -15.92 -15.30
CA ALA A 382 -32.48 -16.55 -15.32
C ALA A 382 -32.33 -18.07 -15.21
N TYR A 383 -33.04 -18.70 -14.28
CA TYR A 383 -33.01 -20.15 -14.14
C TYR A 383 -34.39 -20.75 -13.85
N GLU A 384 -34.57 -22.01 -14.25
CA GLU A 384 -35.76 -22.82 -13.97
C GLU A 384 -35.31 -24.25 -13.70
N MET A 385 -35.68 -24.79 -12.53
CA MET A 385 -35.35 -26.16 -12.15
C MET A 385 -36.59 -27.04 -12.33
N THR A 386 -36.44 -28.10 -13.10
CA THR A 386 -37.43 -29.18 -13.25
C THR A 386 -36.94 -30.43 -12.51
N SER A 387 -37.73 -31.51 -12.52
CA SER A 387 -37.31 -32.78 -11.90
C SER A 387 -36.11 -33.43 -12.58
N THR A 388 -35.81 -33.10 -13.84
CA THR A 388 -34.76 -33.76 -14.64
C THR A 388 -33.69 -32.80 -15.16
N GLU A 389 -34.00 -31.52 -15.28
CA GLU A 389 -33.13 -30.53 -15.92
C GLU A 389 -33.11 -29.21 -15.15
N LEU A 390 -31.95 -28.56 -15.13
CA LEU A 390 -31.77 -27.15 -14.76
C LEU A 390 -31.54 -26.34 -16.04
N LYS A 391 -32.44 -25.40 -16.31
CA LYS A 391 -32.37 -24.45 -17.43
C LYS A 391 -31.75 -23.15 -16.94
N MET A 392 -30.83 -22.57 -17.70
CA MET A 392 -30.08 -21.36 -17.31
C MET A 392 -29.88 -20.43 -18.50
N ALA A 393 -30.00 -19.13 -18.29
CA ALA A 393 -29.67 -18.12 -19.28
C ALA A 393 -28.99 -16.91 -18.65
N PHE A 394 -27.99 -16.39 -19.36
CA PHE A 394 -27.20 -15.23 -18.92
C PHE A 394 -27.46 -14.07 -19.87
N TRP A 395 -28.03 -13.01 -19.33
CA TRP A 395 -28.27 -11.76 -20.02
C TRP A 395 -27.31 -10.71 -19.51
N LYS A 396 -26.93 -9.77 -20.38
CA LYS A 396 -26.05 -8.67 -20.06
C LYS A 396 -26.62 -7.35 -20.55
N LYS A 397 -26.48 -6.31 -19.75
CA LYS A 397 -26.87 -4.93 -20.04
C LYS A 397 -25.74 -4.02 -19.54
N MET A 398 -25.52 -2.90 -20.24
CA MET A 398 -24.55 -1.88 -19.86
C MET A 398 -25.28 -0.54 -19.81
N ASP A 399 -25.26 0.12 -18.66
CA ASP A 399 -25.89 1.42 -18.41
C ASP A 399 -24.84 2.47 -18.10
N ARG A 400 -25.13 3.75 -18.34
CA ARG A 400 -24.26 4.83 -17.86
C ARG A 400 -24.49 5.08 -16.37
N THR A 401 -23.42 5.05 -15.58
CA THR A 401 -23.46 5.25 -14.14
C THR A 401 -24.19 6.54 -13.78
N GLY A 402 -25.19 6.46 -12.90
CA GLY A 402 -25.97 7.59 -12.41
C GLY A 402 -26.85 8.31 -13.44
N LYS A 403 -26.89 7.85 -14.70
CA LYS A 403 -27.72 8.41 -15.76
C LYS A 403 -28.50 7.27 -16.37
N GLY A 404 -29.74 7.06 -15.88
CA GLY A 404 -30.67 5.99 -16.28
C GLY A 404 -31.09 5.95 -17.77
N LYS A 405 -30.15 6.09 -18.69
CA LYS A 405 -30.30 5.68 -20.08
C LYS A 405 -30.12 4.18 -20.11
N GLU A 406 -31.26 3.50 -20.21
CA GLU A 406 -31.33 2.04 -20.25
C GLU A 406 -30.67 1.49 -21.52
N GLY A 407 -29.54 0.82 -21.35
CA GLY A 407 -29.07 -0.19 -22.28
C GLY A 407 -30.13 -1.28 -22.46
N LYS A 408 -30.10 -1.98 -23.59
CA LYS A 408 -31.02 -3.11 -23.81
C LYS A 408 -30.39 -4.40 -23.30
N TRP A 409 -31.20 -5.25 -22.66
CA TRP A 409 -30.79 -6.60 -22.29
C TRP A 409 -30.41 -7.41 -23.53
N GLN A 410 -29.22 -7.98 -23.53
CA GLN A 410 -28.72 -8.86 -24.59
C GLN A 410 -28.46 -10.24 -24.01
N ILE A 411 -29.09 -11.26 -24.58
CA ILE A 411 -28.75 -12.65 -24.24
C ILE A 411 -27.31 -12.90 -24.68
N ARG A 412 -26.51 -13.44 -23.77
CA ARG A 412 -25.15 -13.87 -24.08
C ARG A 412 -25.14 -15.35 -24.39
N GLU A 413 -25.62 -16.13 -23.43
CA GLU A 413 -25.57 -17.59 -23.47
C GLU A 413 -26.77 -18.21 -22.79
N CYS A 414 -27.05 -19.45 -23.17
CA CYS A 414 -28.14 -20.25 -22.64
C CYS A 414 -27.71 -21.71 -22.55
N TYR A 415 -28.06 -22.36 -21.45
CA TYR A 415 -27.60 -23.69 -21.12
C TYR A 415 -28.71 -24.55 -20.52
N ARG A 416 -28.59 -25.85 -20.75
CA ARG A 416 -29.39 -26.90 -20.13
C ARG A 416 -28.47 -27.89 -19.46
N LYS A 417 -28.66 -28.11 -18.17
CA LYS A 417 -27.96 -29.12 -17.38
C LYS A 417 -28.90 -30.28 -17.08
N THR A 418 -28.51 -31.50 -17.42
CA THR A 418 -29.25 -32.71 -17.05
C THR A 418 -28.85 -33.16 -15.64
N LEU A 419 -29.80 -33.18 -14.70
CA LEU A 419 -29.51 -33.42 -13.27
C LEU A 419 -29.03 -34.84 -12.96
N SER A 420 -29.36 -35.83 -13.80
CA SER A 420 -28.93 -37.22 -13.60
C SER A 420 -27.49 -37.47 -14.02
N THR A 421 -26.97 -36.72 -14.99
CA THR A 421 -25.63 -36.92 -15.57
C THR A 421 -24.67 -35.77 -15.26
N GLY A 422 -25.18 -34.62 -14.81
CA GLY A 422 -24.43 -33.37 -14.65
C GLY A 422 -24.02 -32.71 -15.97
N GLN A 423 -24.40 -33.29 -17.12
CA GLN A 423 -23.96 -32.79 -18.42
C GLN A 423 -24.63 -31.45 -18.74
N VAL A 424 -23.81 -30.46 -19.10
CA VAL A 424 -24.27 -29.13 -19.55
C VAL A 424 -24.19 -29.04 -21.07
N THR A 425 -25.28 -28.59 -21.69
CA THR A 425 -25.41 -28.43 -23.14
C THR A 425 -25.82 -27.00 -23.46
N ALA A 426 -25.21 -26.40 -24.49
CA ALA A 426 -25.58 -25.07 -24.96
C ALA A 426 -26.91 -25.13 -25.73
N VAL A 427 -27.76 -24.12 -25.51
CA VAL A 427 -29.04 -23.93 -26.21
C VAL A 427 -28.92 -22.71 -27.10
N ASP A 428 -29.50 -22.77 -28.30
CA ASP A 428 -29.44 -21.64 -29.23
C ASP A 428 -30.21 -20.43 -28.69
N ASN A 429 -29.72 -19.23 -29.04
CA ASN A 429 -30.27 -17.98 -28.54
C ASN A 429 -31.71 -17.70 -28.98
N ILE A 430 -32.20 -18.33 -30.06
CA ILE A 430 -33.57 -18.13 -30.53
C ILE A 430 -34.52 -18.88 -29.61
N THR A 431 -34.28 -20.19 -29.45
CA THR A 431 -35.05 -21.06 -28.54
C THR A 431 -35.05 -20.51 -27.11
N CYS A 432 -33.89 -20.03 -26.64
CA CYS A 432 -33.75 -19.49 -25.30
C CYS A 432 -34.64 -18.27 -25.03
N LYS A 433 -34.80 -17.39 -26.03
CA LYS A 433 -35.61 -16.18 -25.91
C LYS A 433 -37.11 -16.44 -25.96
N THR A 434 -37.56 -17.46 -26.70
CA THR A 434 -38.97 -17.61 -27.04
C THR A 434 -39.72 -18.61 -26.17
N THR A 435 -39.16 -19.79 -25.95
CA THR A 435 -39.92 -20.95 -25.45
C THR A 435 -39.18 -21.79 -24.43
N PHE A 436 -37.96 -21.40 -24.05
CA PHE A 436 -37.12 -22.23 -23.20
C PHE A 436 -37.58 -22.24 -21.73
N PHE A 437 -38.00 -21.08 -21.21
CA PHE A 437 -38.52 -20.92 -19.86
C PHE A 437 -40.04 -20.87 -19.84
N THR A 438 -40.64 -21.48 -18.82
CA THR A 438 -42.07 -21.42 -18.52
C THR A 438 -42.33 -20.42 -17.39
N ASP A 439 -41.52 -20.49 -16.33
CA ASP A 439 -41.63 -19.64 -15.14
C ASP A 439 -40.23 -19.48 -14.51
N PRO A 440 -39.37 -18.65 -15.09
CA PRO A 440 -37.99 -18.50 -14.63
C PRO A 440 -37.92 -17.66 -13.35
N THR A 441 -37.03 -18.04 -12.45
CA THR A 441 -36.55 -17.12 -11.41
C THR A 441 -35.41 -16.29 -11.99
N ASN A 442 -35.49 -14.97 -11.87
CA ASN A 442 -34.47 -14.05 -12.38
C ASN A 442 -33.64 -13.50 -11.21
N VAL A 443 -32.32 -13.51 -11.37
CA VAL A 443 -31.38 -12.89 -10.42
C VAL A 443 -30.65 -11.77 -11.14
N PHE A 444 -30.94 -10.53 -10.76
CA PHE A 444 -30.36 -9.32 -11.33
C PHE A 444 -29.19 -8.86 -10.49
N ILE A 445 -28.03 -8.68 -11.11
CA ILE A 445 -26.79 -8.28 -10.47
C ILE A 445 -26.24 -7.08 -11.24
N THR A 446 -26.07 -5.93 -10.58
CA THR A 446 -25.42 -4.75 -11.19
C THR A 446 -24.07 -4.54 -10.54
N PHE A 447 -23.02 -4.43 -11.35
CA PHE A 447 -21.67 -4.07 -10.92
C PHE A 447 -21.35 -2.62 -11.31
N ALA A 448 -20.70 -1.90 -10.42
CA ALA A 448 -20.16 -0.56 -10.64
C ALA A 448 -18.68 -0.52 -10.21
N PHE A 449 -17.86 0.24 -10.92
CA PHE A 449 -16.46 0.42 -10.58
C PHE A 449 -16.24 1.79 -9.94
N THR A 450 -15.61 1.81 -8.77
CA THR A 450 -15.16 3.03 -8.11
C THR A 450 -13.69 3.24 -8.45
N PRO A 451 -13.33 4.27 -9.23
CA PRO A 451 -11.95 4.53 -9.60
C PRO A 451 -11.12 5.02 -8.39
N PRO A 452 -9.78 4.91 -8.46
CA PRO A 452 -8.90 5.43 -7.43
C PRO A 452 -9.01 6.96 -7.28
N ASP A 453 -8.97 7.44 -6.03
CA ASP A 453 -8.90 8.87 -5.72
C ASP A 453 -7.54 9.47 -6.13
N ARG A 454 -7.53 10.74 -6.54
CA ARG A 454 -6.32 11.39 -7.10
C ARG A 454 -5.34 11.95 -6.05
N ILE A 455 -5.83 12.31 -4.86
CA ILE A 455 -5.03 13.07 -3.87
C ILE A 455 -4.70 12.21 -2.66
N PHE A 456 -5.71 11.67 -1.99
CA PHE A 456 -5.56 10.68 -0.92
C PHE A 456 -6.04 9.36 -1.49
N ARG A 457 -5.13 8.43 -1.77
CA ARG A 457 -5.46 7.17 -2.45
C ARG A 457 -6.12 6.20 -1.47
N LYS A 458 -7.39 6.47 -1.16
CA LYS A 458 -8.20 5.58 -0.33
C LYS A 458 -8.29 4.19 -0.95
N LEU A 459 -8.53 4.14 -2.27
CA LEU A 459 -8.64 2.92 -3.06
C LEU A 459 -7.55 2.90 -4.12
N ILE A 460 -6.42 2.25 -3.86
CA ILE A 460 -5.22 2.31 -4.73
C ILE A 460 -5.51 1.83 -6.18
N PHE A 461 -6.24 0.73 -6.32
CA PHE A 461 -6.68 0.19 -7.62
C PHE A 461 -8.17 0.41 -7.92
N GLY A 462 -8.83 1.25 -7.13
CA GLY A 462 -10.27 1.29 -7.10
C GLY A 462 -10.89 0.03 -6.47
N ASP A 463 -12.19 -0.09 -6.66
CA ASP A 463 -13.02 -1.14 -6.08
C ASP A 463 -14.16 -1.52 -7.04
N ILE A 464 -14.61 -2.78 -6.99
CA ILE A 464 -15.81 -3.21 -7.70
C ILE A 464 -16.90 -3.42 -6.66
N ARG A 465 -18.01 -2.72 -6.85
CA ARG A 465 -19.18 -2.80 -6.00
C ARG A 465 -20.32 -3.43 -6.75
N PHE A 466 -21.23 -4.07 -6.04
CA PHE A 466 -22.36 -4.71 -6.68
C PHE A 466 -23.63 -4.61 -5.85
N ASN A 467 -24.77 -4.74 -6.52
CA ASN A 467 -26.06 -4.97 -5.89
C ASN A 467 -26.75 -6.14 -6.54
N ILE A 468 -27.55 -6.87 -5.77
CA ILE A 468 -28.23 -8.07 -6.20
C ILE A 468 -29.68 -8.05 -5.75
N LYS A 469 -30.58 -8.35 -6.68
CA LYS A 469 -32.02 -8.53 -6.44
C LYS A 469 -32.48 -9.76 -7.17
N TYR A 470 -33.55 -10.38 -6.70
CA TYR A 470 -34.17 -11.48 -7.40
C TYR A 470 -35.65 -11.21 -7.62
N GLU A 471 -36.16 -11.69 -8.74
CA GLU A 471 -37.57 -11.62 -9.07
C GLU A 471 -38.17 -13.02 -8.96
N SER A 472 -39.26 -13.11 -8.20
CA SER A 472 -40.11 -14.30 -8.14
C SER A 472 -41.55 -13.86 -8.25
N ASN A 473 -42.31 -14.52 -9.13
CA ASN A 473 -43.72 -14.23 -9.38
C ASN A 473 -44.00 -12.75 -9.71
N GLY A 474 -43.13 -12.12 -10.50
CA GLY A 474 -43.24 -10.72 -10.92
C GLY A 474 -42.97 -9.69 -9.81
N THR A 475 -42.55 -10.13 -8.62
CA THR A 475 -42.17 -9.25 -7.51
C THR A 475 -40.67 -9.27 -7.31
N CYS A 476 -40.07 -8.08 -7.19
CA CYS A 476 -38.64 -7.88 -6.98
C CYS A 476 -38.33 -7.86 -5.48
N PHE A 477 -37.42 -8.72 -5.05
CA PHE A 477 -36.98 -8.87 -3.67
C PHE A 477 -35.49 -8.59 -3.54
N ILE A 478 -35.09 -8.12 -2.35
CA ILE A 478 -33.67 -7.93 -2.01
C ILE A 478 -33.08 -9.30 -1.70
N TYR A 479 -31.92 -9.60 -2.25
CA TYR A 479 -31.20 -10.84 -1.97
C TYR A 479 -30.32 -10.65 -0.72
N ASP A 480 -30.85 -10.96 0.46
CA ASP A 480 -30.15 -10.69 1.74
C ASP A 480 -29.19 -11.82 2.18
N ASN A 481 -29.34 -13.03 1.64
CA ASN A 481 -28.58 -14.21 2.10
C ASN A 481 -27.42 -14.51 1.17
N PHE A 482 -26.37 -13.70 1.23
CA PHE A 482 -25.22 -13.77 0.33
C PHE A 482 -23.91 -13.77 1.14
N THR A 483 -22.90 -14.52 0.70
CA THR A 483 -21.60 -14.56 1.37
C THR A 483 -20.44 -14.24 0.42
N ASP A 484 -19.46 -13.54 0.97
CA ASP A 484 -18.13 -13.25 0.43
C ASP A 484 -17.13 -14.40 0.60
N SER A 485 -17.44 -15.37 1.47
CA SER A 485 -16.48 -16.38 1.94
C SER A 485 -16.66 -17.73 1.26
N ILE A 486 -15.63 -18.16 0.53
CA ILE A 486 -15.53 -19.52 -0.06
C ILE A 486 -15.65 -20.61 1.02
N ASN A 487 -15.10 -20.37 2.22
CA ASN A 487 -14.89 -21.39 3.23
C ASN A 487 -16.09 -21.62 4.16
N LYS A 488 -17.16 -20.83 4.07
CA LYS A 488 -18.17 -20.79 5.14
C LYS A 488 -19.50 -21.43 4.85
N ASN A 489 -19.89 -21.72 3.61
CA ASN A 489 -21.02 -22.58 3.25
C ASN A 489 -21.25 -22.49 1.73
N VAL A 490 -20.82 -23.50 0.96
CA VAL A 490 -21.14 -23.66 -0.49
C VAL A 490 -22.67 -23.75 -0.73
N LYS A 491 -23.47 -23.81 0.33
CA LYS A 491 -24.95 -23.88 0.27
C LYS A 491 -25.62 -22.51 0.09
N ILE A 492 -24.86 -21.42 -0.02
CA ILE A 492 -25.37 -20.05 -0.19
C ILE A 492 -24.68 -19.45 -1.42
N PRO A 493 -25.39 -18.69 -2.28
CA PRO A 493 -24.72 -18.01 -3.38
C PRO A 493 -23.62 -17.06 -2.92
N SER A 494 -22.55 -17.04 -3.69
CA SER A 494 -21.37 -16.24 -3.40
C SER A 494 -20.74 -15.73 -4.69
N ILE A 495 -20.10 -14.56 -4.62
CA ILE A 495 -19.32 -13.98 -5.70
C ILE A 495 -17.90 -13.86 -5.19
N HIS A 496 -16.96 -14.26 -6.02
CA HIS A 496 -15.56 -14.28 -5.67
C HIS A 496 -14.69 -13.93 -6.88
N TYR A 497 -13.50 -13.38 -6.63
CA TYR A 497 -12.53 -13.21 -7.70
C TYR A 497 -11.67 -14.47 -7.84
N TYR A 498 -11.47 -14.94 -9.07
CA TYR A 498 -10.48 -15.99 -9.33
C TYR A 498 -9.62 -15.62 -10.52
N ARG A 499 -8.38 -16.11 -10.51
CA ARG A 499 -7.56 -16.17 -11.73
C ARG A 499 -7.85 -17.46 -12.46
N THR A 500 -8.27 -17.37 -13.71
CA THR A 500 -8.35 -18.52 -14.60
C THR A 500 -6.95 -18.93 -15.05
N ASN A 501 -6.65 -20.23 -15.00
CA ASN A 501 -5.38 -20.74 -15.47
C ASN A 501 -5.19 -20.44 -16.97
N ALA A 502 -4.02 -19.91 -17.34
CA ALA A 502 -3.71 -19.49 -18.70
C ALA A 502 -3.66 -20.65 -19.71
N THR A 503 -3.50 -21.89 -19.25
CA THR A 503 -3.54 -23.08 -20.13
C THR A 503 -4.95 -23.43 -20.59
N LEU A 504 -5.97 -22.94 -19.89
CA LEU A 504 -7.36 -23.07 -20.34
C LEU A 504 -7.58 -22.10 -21.49
N SER A 505 -8.20 -22.58 -22.57
CA SER A 505 -8.57 -21.74 -23.69
C SER A 505 -9.40 -20.57 -23.18
N SER A 506 -8.96 -19.33 -23.39
CA SER A 506 -9.67 -18.15 -22.88
C SER A 506 -11.03 -18.05 -23.57
N THR A 507 -12.06 -18.65 -22.97
CA THR A 507 -13.40 -18.56 -23.53
C THR A 507 -14.00 -17.23 -23.09
N SER A 508 -14.58 -16.50 -24.03
CA SER A 508 -15.40 -15.32 -23.76
C SER A 508 -16.77 -15.70 -23.17
N THR A 509 -16.91 -16.93 -22.69
CA THR A 509 -18.15 -17.54 -22.24
C THR A 509 -18.19 -17.65 -20.72
N HIS A 510 -19.40 -17.73 -20.18
CA HIS A 510 -19.65 -17.84 -18.74
C HIS A 510 -19.27 -19.22 -18.19
N LEU A 511 -19.31 -20.24 -19.04
CA LEU A 511 -18.88 -21.61 -18.76
C LEU A 511 -17.60 -21.95 -19.53
N LEU A 512 -16.83 -22.90 -18.98
CA LEU A 512 -15.67 -23.45 -19.66
C LEU A 512 -16.14 -24.38 -20.79
N THR A 513 -15.54 -24.25 -21.98
CA THR A 513 -15.89 -25.11 -23.13
C THR A 513 -14.67 -25.93 -23.52
N GLU A 514 -14.77 -27.25 -23.35
CA GLU A 514 -13.70 -28.19 -23.65
C GLU A 514 -14.21 -29.26 -24.62
N GLY A 515 -13.57 -29.39 -25.79
CA GLY A 515 -14.04 -30.30 -26.84
C GLY A 515 -15.45 -29.98 -27.36
N GLY A 516 -15.92 -28.73 -27.22
CA GLY A 516 -17.28 -28.32 -27.60
C GLY A 516 -18.36 -28.62 -26.56
N VAL A 517 -17.99 -29.19 -25.41
CA VAL A 517 -18.90 -29.45 -24.28
C VAL A 517 -18.72 -28.34 -23.25
N ALA A 518 -19.83 -27.74 -22.84
CA ALA A 518 -19.82 -26.73 -21.77
C ALA A 518 -19.78 -27.41 -20.40
N ARG A 519 -19.06 -26.82 -19.45
CA ARG A 519 -19.04 -27.23 -18.04
C ARG A 519 -18.71 -26.04 -17.14
N PHE A 520 -19.00 -26.18 -15.86
CA PHE A 520 -18.63 -25.18 -14.86
C PHE A 520 -17.12 -25.16 -14.63
N TYR A 521 -16.65 -24.05 -14.05
CA TYR A 521 -15.30 -23.94 -13.52
C TYR A 521 -15.25 -24.52 -12.11
N HIS A 522 -14.16 -25.19 -11.76
CA HIS A 522 -13.93 -25.72 -10.41
C HIS A 522 -12.83 -24.94 -9.68
N ASN A 523 -12.98 -24.76 -8.38
CA ASN A 523 -12.01 -24.12 -7.49
C ASN A 523 -10.98 -25.11 -6.92
N ASP A 524 -10.46 -26.00 -7.76
CA ASP A 524 -9.52 -27.07 -7.40
C ASP A 524 -8.04 -26.63 -7.40
N GLY A 525 -7.76 -25.36 -7.69
CA GLY A 525 -6.40 -24.82 -7.85
C GLY A 525 -5.76 -25.14 -9.21
N VAL A 526 -6.40 -25.96 -10.05
CA VAL A 526 -5.95 -26.29 -11.41
C VAL A 526 -6.63 -25.36 -12.42
N GLU A 527 -7.95 -25.18 -12.30
CA GLU A 527 -8.72 -24.34 -13.21
C GLU A 527 -8.83 -22.90 -12.73
N LEU A 528 -9.25 -22.75 -11.48
CA LEU A 528 -9.35 -21.48 -10.78
C LEU A 528 -8.32 -21.44 -9.67
N ILE A 529 -7.46 -20.43 -9.73
CA ILE A 529 -6.49 -20.12 -8.70
C ILE A 529 -7.08 -18.99 -7.85
N ASP A 530 -7.13 -19.21 -6.54
CA ASP A 530 -7.60 -18.23 -5.58
C ASP A 530 -6.78 -16.95 -5.66
N ILE A 531 -7.45 -15.80 -5.59
CA ILE A 531 -6.76 -14.52 -5.67
C ILE A 531 -5.84 -14.24 -4.48
N THR A 532 -6.02 -14.88 -3.34
CA THR A 532 -5.10 -14.77 -2.18
C THR A 532 -3.67 -15.18 -2.53
N ASP A 533 -3.50 -16.19 -3.40
CA ASP A 533 -2.19 -16.60 -3.90
C ASP A 533 -1.68 -15.71 -5.04
N VAL A 534 -2.58 -15.04 -5.74
CA VAL A 534 -2.30 -14.21 -6.91
C VAL A 534 -1.93 -12.77 -6.52
N TRP A 535 -2.67 -12.18 -5.59
CA TRP A 535 -2.55 -10.81 -5.12
C TRP A 535 -1.56 -10.68 -3.96
N ARG A 536 -0.45 -11.42 -4.05
CA ARG A 536 0.67 -11.17 -3.14
C ARG A 536 1.36 -9.88 -3.49
N THR A 537 1.46 -9.01 -2.50
CA THR A 537 1.91 -7.62 -2.64
C THR A 537 3.31 -7.45 -2.09
N GLY A 538 4.00 -6.41 -2.57
CA GLY A 538 5.29 -6.05 -2.00
C GLY A 538 6.45 -6.93 -2.48
N TRP A 539 7.65 -6.41 -2.25
CA TRP A 539 8.88 -7.17 -2.34
C TRP A 539 8.94 -8.33 -1.34
N GLY A 540 8.23 -8.20 -0.22
CA GLY A 540 8.08 -9.25 0.79
C GLY A 540 7.14 -10.39 0.39
N GLY A 541 6.33 -10.23 -0.66
CA GLY A 541 5.29 -11.21 -1.02
C GLY A 541 4.23 -11.34 0.08
N CYS A 542 3.90 -10.22 0.72
CA CYS A 542 2.94 -10.15 1.82
C CYS A 542 1.53 -10.51 1.30
N GLU A 543 0.68 -10.99 2.21
CA GLU A 543 -0.70 -11.32 1.90
C GLU A 543 -1.46 -10.08 1.40
N SER A 544 -2.42 -10.29 0.49
CA SER A 544 -3.30 -9.23 0.02
C SER A 544 -4.11 -8.69 1.21
N SER A 545 -4.09 -7.39 1.42
CA SER A 545 -5.02 -6.71 2.34
C SER A 545 -6.31 -6.25 1.64
N GLY A 546 -6.43 -6.45 0.33
CA GLY A 546 -7.61 -6.09 -0.43
C GLY A 546 -8.71 -7.16 -0.42
N SER A 547 -9.86 -6.81 -0.99
CA SER A 547 -11.10 -7.56 -0.89
C SER A 547 -11.13 -8.78 -1.78
N LEU A 548 -11.55 -9.91 -1.24
CA LEU A 548 -11.59 -11.17 -1.99
C LEU A 548 -12.82 -11.29 -2.91
N SER A 549 -13.77 -10.37 -2.79
CA SER A 549 -15.01 -10.33 -3.56
C SER A 549 -15.46 -8.89 -3.81
N PRO A 550 -16.33 -8.62 -4.79
CA PRO A 550 -16.97 -7.32 -4.91
C PRO A 550 -17.73 -6.93 -3.63
N HIS A 551 -17.75 -5.64 -3.28
CA HIS A 551 -18.48 -5.16 -2.10
C HIS A 551 -19.96 -4.95 -2.38
N LEU A 552 -20.83 -5.46 -1.50
CA LEU A 552 -22.28 -5.28 -1.64
C LEU A 552 -22.71 -3.84 -1.27
N GLU A 553 -23.28 -3.11 -2.24
CA GLU A 553 -23.80 -1.76 -2.07
C GLU A 553 -25.23 -1.63 -2.59
N ARG A 554 -26.20 -1.64 -1.66
CA ARG A 554 -27.65 -1.61 -1.96
C ARG A 554 -28.12 -0.36 -2.72
N GLN A 555 -27.32 0.71 -2.71
CA GLN A 555 -27.65 1.98 -3.34
C GLN A 555 -27.46 1.95 -4.86
N ILE A 556 -26.69 0.97 -5.38
CA ILE A 556 -26.51 0.80 -6.83
C ILE A 556 -27.88 0.44 -7.46
N PRO A 557 -28.32 1.18 -8.50
CA PRO A 557 -29.55 0.88 -9.20
C PRO A 557 -29.52 -0.53 -9.81
N THR A 558 -30.44 -1.37 -9.35
CA THR A 558 -30.68 -2.71 -9.91
C THR A 558 -32.18 -2.85 -10.13
N ASP A 559 -32.59 -2.82 -11.39
CA ASP A 559 -33.98 -2.89 -11.79
C ASP A 559 -34.35 -4.33 -12.15
N CYS A 560 -35.37 -4.87 -11.50
CA CYS A 560 -35.98 -6.17 -11.86
C CYS A 560 -36.97 -6.02 -13.04
N ASN A 561 -36.84 -4.99 -13.89
CA ASN A 561 -37.80 -4.77 -14.96
C ASN A 561 -37.77 -5.97 -15.94
N ASN A 562 -38.96 -6.53 -16.18
CA ASN A 562 -39.18 -7.74 -16.96
C ASN A 562 -38.43 -7.70 -18.29
N ILE A 563 -37.52 -8.66 -18.50
CA ILE A 563 -36.86 -8.88 -19.81
C ILE A 563 -37.92 -9.15 -20.90
N ALA A 564 -39.08 -9.70 -20.51
CA ALA A 564 -40.18 -10.05 -21.39
C ALA A 564 -40.89 -8.87 -22.07
N THR A 565 -40.77 -7.63 -21.57
CA THR A 565 -41.40 -6.45 -22.22
C THR A 565 -40.47 -5.71 -23.17
N GLN A 566 -39.21 -6.16 -23.34
CA GLN A 566 -38.23 -5.52 -24.23
C GLN A 566 -37.78 -6.40 -25.43
N ILE A 567 -38.26 -7.65 -25.52
CA ILE A 567 -38.19 -8.48 -26.73
C ILE A 567 -39.44 -8.18 -27.58
#